data_AF-A0A9E4KKP1-F1
#
_entry.id   AF-A0A9E4KKP1-F1
#
_cell.length_a   1.000
_cell.length_b   1.000
_cell.length_c   1.000
_cell.angle_alpha   90.00
_cell.angle_beta   90.00
_cell.angle_gamma   90.00
#
_symmetry.space_group_name_H-M   'P 1'
#
loop_
_entity.id
_entity.type
_entity.pdbx_description
1 polymer ?
#
loop_
_entity_poly.entity_id
_entity_poly.type
_entity_poly.pdbx_seq_one_letter_code
_entity_poly.pdbx_strand_id
1 'polypeptide(L)'
;MKSTEELTREIEILKDRLSRLSMASVRINESLDMGTVLQGALDSARSLTGARYGVITLLDDSGQVQNFLSSGMTADEANQLWGVPDGLKLFEYLGSITEPLRLPNLLGHVKLQGLPETPTAP
;
A
#
# COMPACT_ATOMS: atom_id res chain seq x y z
N MET A 1 -13.58 47.52 23.82
CA MET A 1 -12.28 46.87 23.61
C MET A 1 -12.28 45.64 24.49
N LYS A 2 -12.29 44.42 23.93
CA LYS A 2 -12.33 43.18 24.75
C LYS A 2 -11.09 43.15 25.66
N SER A 3 -11.26 42.69 26.90
CA SER A 3 -10.14 42.58 27.86
C SER A 3 -9.15 41.50 27.39
N THR A 4 -7.86 41.71 27.59
CA THR A 4 -6.79 40.79 27.16
C THR A 4 -7.00 39.37 27.68
N GLU A 5 -7.55 39.20 28.89
CA GLU A 5 -7.85 37.89 29.48
C GLU A 5 -9.00 37.17 28.76
N GLU A 6 -9.98 37.92 28.28
CA GLU A 6 -11.15 37.40 27.58
C GLU A 6 -10.76 36.93 26.17
N LEU A 7 -9.94 37.71 25.47
CA LEU A 7 -9.33 37.33 24.19
C LEU A 7 -8.46 36.09 24.33
N THR A 8 -7.68 35.99 25.41
CA THR A 8 -6.80 34.82 25.65
C THR A 8 -7.61 33.54 25.87
N ARG A 9 -8.70 33.63 26.63
CA ARG A 9 -9.59 32.49 26.88
C ARG A 9 -10.32 32.06 25.60
N GLU A 10 -10.76 33.01 24.79
CA GLU A 10 -11.42 32.74 23.51
C GLU A 10 -10.47 32.06 22.50
N ILE A 11 -9.21 32.50 22.44
CA ILE A 11 -8.16 31.86 21.64
C ILE A 11 -7.92 30.42 22.11
N GLU A 12 -7.81 30.17 23.42
CA GLU A 12 -7.56 28.80 23.93
C GLU A 12 -8.74 27.84 23.66
N ILE A 13 -9.98 28.32 23.75
CA ILE A 13 -11.15 27.52 23.39
C ILE A 13 -11.16 27.19 21.90
N LEU A 14 -10.78 28.15 21.05
CA LEU A 14 -10.70 27.94 19.60
C LEU A 14 -9.58 26.94 19.25
N LYS A 15 -8.43 27.01 19.91
CA LYS A 15 -7.33 26.05 19.73
C LYS A 15 -7.71 24.63 20.16
N ASP A 16 -8.38 24.46 21.31
CA ASP A 16 -8.86 23.14 21.76
C ASP A 16 -9.87 22.54 20.78
N ARG A 17 -10.80 23.35 20.27
CA ARG A 17 -11.76 22.90 19.24
C ARG A 17 -11.08 22.50 17.93
N LEU A 18 -10.10 23.27 17.47
CA LEU A 18 -9.34 22.96 16.25
C LEU A 18 -8.53 21.68 16.43
N SER A 19 -7.88 21.50 17.59
CA SER A 19 -7.14 20.27 17.93
C SER A 19 -8.05 19.04 17.96
N ARG A 20 -9.22 19.14 18.60
CA ARG A 20 -10.22 18.05 18.63
C ARG A 20 -10.74 17.69 17.25
N LEU A 21 -11.00 18.68 16.39
CA LEU A 21 -11.42 18.45 15.00
C LEU A 21 -10.30 17.78 14.19
N SER A 22 -9.05 18.22 14.37
CA SER A 22 -7.87 17.62 13.73
C SER A 22 -7.71 16.15 14.15
N MET A 23 -7.81 15.85 15.45
CA MET A 23 -7.71 14.48 15.95
C MET A 23 -8.87 13.59 15.47
N ALA A 24 -10.09 14.13 15.37
CA ALA A 24 -11.22 13.40 14.81
C ALA A 24 -11.03 13.10 13.32
N SER A 25 -10.46 14.04 12.56
CA SER A 25 -10.15 13.86 11.14
C SER A 25 -9.04 12.82 10.91
N VAL A 26 -8.00 12.78 11.76
CA VAL A 26 -6.97 11.73 11.75
C VAL A 26 -7.59 10.36 12.06
N ARG A 27 -8.42 10.26 13.11
CA ARG A 27 -9.10 8.99 13.46
C ARG A 27 -10.04 8.46 12.38
N ILE A 28 -10.68 9.33 11.60
CA ILE A 28 -11.52 8.91 10.46
C ILE A 28 -10.65 8.42 9.29
N ASN A 29 -9.49 9.04 9.07
CA ASN A 29 -8.53 8.56 8.07
C ASN A 29 -7.85 7.24 8.50
N GLU A 30 -7.64 7.01 9.80
CA GLU A 30 -7.21 5.72 10.35
C GLU A 30 -8.34 4.66 10.35
N SER A 31 -9.63 5.07 10.40
CA SER A 31 -10.76 4.13 10.43
C SER A 31 -11.13 3.55 9.05
N LEU A 32 -10.42 3.95 8.00
CA LEU A 32 -10.28 3.19 6.77
C LEU A 32 -8.84 2.71 6.76
N ASP A 33 -8.56 1.65 7.54
CA ASP A 33 -7.25 1.03 7.63
C ASP A 33 -6.67 0.92 6.22
N MET A 34 -5.51 1.55 6.00
CA MET A 34 -4.89 1.65 4.67
C MET A 34 -4.72 0.27 4.05
N GLY A 35 -4.42 -0.75 4.87
CA GLY A 35 -4.42 -2.14 4.43
C GLY A 35 -5.78 -2.58 3.88
N THR A 36 -6.86 -2.36 4.63
CA THR A 36 -8.24 -2.65 4.23
C THR A 36 -8.66 -1.91 2.96
N VAL A 37 -8.30 -0.62 2.81
CA VAL A 37 -8.62 0.15 1.60
C VAL A 37 -7.90 -0.40 0.37
N LEU A 38 -6.58 -0.63 0.50
CA LEU A 38 -5.77 -1.15 -0.58
C LEU A 38 -6.18 -2.59 -0.94
N GLN A 39 -6.54 -3.42 0.05
CA GLN A 39 -7.07 -4.76 -0.19
C GLN A 39 -8.39 -4.69 -0.96
N GLY A 40 -9.32 -3.81 -0.57
CA GLY A 40 -10.59 -3.63 -1.28
C GLY A 40 -10.40 -3.10 -2.71
N ALA A 41 -9.43 -2.21 -2.91
CA ALA A 41 -9.04 -1.73 -4.24
C ALA A 41 -8.44 -2.85 -5.10
N LEU A 42 -7.55 -3.67 -4.53
CA LEU A 42 -6.94 -4.81 -5.18
C LEU A 42 -7.98 -5.86 -5.58
N ASP A 43 -8.89 -6.20 -4.68
CA ASP A 43 -9.97 -7.16 -4.92
C ASP A 43 -10.89 -6.67 -6.06
N SER A 44 -11.22 -5.38 -6.05
CA SER A 44 -12.02 -4.74 -7.10
C SER A 44 -11.30 -4.74 -8.44
N ALA A 45 -10.01 -4.39 -8.49
CA ALA A 45 -9.20 -4.41 -9.70
C ALA A 45 -9.05 -5.83 -10.27
N ARG A 46 -8.82 -6.83 -9.41
CA ARG A 46 -8.76 -8.24 -9.82
C ARG A 46 -10.09 -8.69 -10.44
N SER A 47 -11.21 -8.36 -9.80
CA SER A 47 -12.55 -8.66 -10.31
C SER A 47 -12.83 -7.98 -11.65
N LEU A 48 -12.51 -6.68 -11.78
CA LEU A 48 -12.73 -5.88 -12.99
C LEU A 48 -11.91 -6.38 -14.19
N THR A 49 -10.67 -6.81 -13.94
CA THR A 49 -9.77 -7.31 -14.99
C THR A 49 -9.97 -8.79 -15.31
N GLY A 50 -10.71 -9.52 -14.48
CA GLY A 50 -10.83 -10.98 -14.56
C GLY A 50 -9.52 -11.72 -14.24
N ALA A 51 -8.58 -11.07 -13.55
CA ALA A 51 -7.30 -11.67 -13.22
C ALA A 51 -7.47 -12.80 -12.18
N ARG A 52 -6.70 -13.88 -12.33
CA ARG A 52 -6.68 -14.99 -11.35
C ARG A 52 -6.10 -14.54 -10.02
N TYR A 53 -5.05 -13.72 -10.08
CA TYR A 53 -4.31 -13.21 -8.92
C TYR A 53 -4.03 -11.72 -9.09
N GLY A 54 -3.92 -11.00 -7.98
CA GLY A 54 -3.45 -9.61 -7.93
C GLY A 54 -2.52 -9.39 -6.75
N VAL A 55 -1.56 -8.48 -6.89
CA VAL A 55 -0.62 -8.09 -5.83
C VAL A 55 -0.43 -6.58 -5.83
N ILE A 56 -0.34 -5.98 -4.64
CA ILE A 56 0.14 -4.61 -4.43
C ILE A 56 1.34 -4.69 -3.50
N THR A 57 2.42 -3.99 -3.86
CA THR A 57 3.61 -3.90 -3.03
C THR A 57 3.75 -2.48 -2.49
N LEU A 58 4.01 -2.36 -1.19
CA LEU A 58 4.23 -1.10 -0.51
C LEU A 58 5.73 -0.90 -0.34
N LEU A 59 6.22 0.27 -0.74
CA LEU A 59 7.62 0.67 -0.58
C LEU A 59 7.74 1.62 0.60
N ASP A 60 8.86 1.57 1.31
CA ASP A 60 9.24 2.59 2.31
C ASP A 60 9.86 3.84 1.66
N ASP A 61 10.22 4.82 2.48
CA ASP A 61 10.83 6.08 2.04
C ASP A 61 12.19 5.90 1.34
N SER A 62 12.84 4.75 1.50
CA SER A 62 14.09 4.39 0.83
C SER A 62 13.88 3.66 -0.50
N GLY A 63 12.62 3.37 -0.85
CA GLY A 63 12.25 2.61 -2.05
C GLY A 63 12.31 1.10 -1.86
N GLN A 64 12.54 0.61 -0.65
CA GLN A 64 12.61 -0.81 -0.34
C GLN A 64 11.21 -1.37 -0.05
N VAL A 65 10.98 -2.63 -0.41
CA VAL A 65 9.70 -3.29 -0.15
C VAL A 65 9.48 -3.42 1.37
N GLN A 66 8.44 -2.76 1.86
CA GLN A 66 8.04 -2.79 3.27
C GLN A 66 6.97 -3.85 3.53
N ASN A 67 6.01 -3.99 2.62
CA ASN A 67 4.88 -4.91 2.76
C ASN A 67 4.29 -5.26 1.39
N PHE A 68 3.43 -6.28 1.35
CA PHE A 68 2.62 -6.59 0.17
C PHE A 68 1.22 -7.05 0.56
N LEU A 69 0.29 -6.88 -0.37
CA LEU A 69 -1.10 -7.33 -0.30
C LEU A 69 -1.36 -8.23 -1.50
N SER A 70 -2.18 -9.26 -1.32
CA SER A 70 -2.50 -10.21 -2.38
C SER A 70 -3.99 -10.49 -2.46
N SER A 71 -4.49 -10.77 -3.67
CA SER A 71 -5.88 -11.17 -3.91
C SER A 71 -5.94 -12.40 -4.81
N GLY A 72 -6.87 -13.30 -4.53
CA GLY A 72 -7.05 -14.56 -5.26
C GLY A 72 -6.15 -15.71 -4.80
N MET A 73 -5.28 -15.49 -3.81
CA MET A 73 -4.43 -16.49 -3.18
C MET A 73 -4.60 -16.49 -1.66
N THR A 74 -4.32 -17.61 -1.01
CA THR A 74 -4.26 -17.70 0.45
C THR A 74 -3.02 -16.99 0.99
N ALA A 75 -3.05 -16.62 2.27
CA ALA A 75 -1.90 -15.97 2.91
C ALA A 75 -0.62 -16.84 2.88
N ASP A 76 -0.76 -18.16 3.00
CA ASP A 76 0.37 -19.09 2.97
C ASP A 76 0.98 -19.18 1.56
N GLU A 77 0.14 -19.28 0.52
CA GLU A 77 0.60 -19.22 -0.88
C GLU A 77 1.29 -17.90 -1.17
N ALA A 78 0.71 -16.78 -0.72
CA ALA A 78 1.30 -15.46 -0.92
C ALA A 78 2.65 -15.33 -0.23
N ASN A 79 2.77 -15.78 1.02
CA ASN A 79 4.03 -15.76 1.76
C ASN A 79 5.11 -16.64 1.11
N GLN A 80 4.72 -17.80 0.59
CA GLN A 80 5.67 -18.69 -0.08
C GLN A 80 6.19 -18.09 -1.40
N LEU A 81 5.35 -17.36 -2.13
CA LEU A 81 5.68 -16.74 -3.41
C LEU A 81 6.44 -15.43 -3.26
N TRP A 82 5.97 -14.56 -2.35
CA TRP A 82 6.35 -13.15 -2.28
C TRP A 82 7.10 -12.77 -1.00
N GLY A 83 6.98 -13.58 0.06
CA GLY A 83 7.66 -13.37 1.35
C GLY A 83 9.12 -13.81 1.37
N VAL A 84 9.66 -14.29 0.25
CA VAL A 84 11.06 -14.72 0.11
C VAL A 84 11.93 -13.59 -0.48
N PRO A 85 13.24 -13.52 -0.15
CA PRO A 85 14.14 -12.45 -0.61
C PRO A 85 14.15 -12.25 -2.14
N ASP A 86 13.98 -13.33 -2.89
CA ASP A 86 13.97 -13.30 -4.35
C ASP A 86 12.67 -12.68 -4.92
N GLY A 87 11.54 -12.87 -4.24
CA GLY A 87 10.28 -12.18 -4.56
C GLY A 87 10.37 -10.67 -4.36
N LEU A 88 11.07 -10.23 -3.32
CA LEU A 88 11.29 -8.80 -3.04
C LEU A 88 12.09 -8.11 -4.16
N LYS A 89 13.14 -8.75 -4.68
CA LYS A 89 13.94 -8.22 -5.80
C LYS A 89 13.12 -8.03 -7.08
N LEU A 90 12.17 -8.93 -7.35
CA LEU A 90 11.27 -8.77 -8.48
C LEU A 90 10.42 -7.50 -8.34
N PHE A 91 9.88 -7.23 -7.15
CA PHE A 91 9.08 -6.03 -6.93
C PHE A 91 9.91 -4.75 -6.94
N GLU A 92 11.14 -4.76 -6.45
CA GLU A 92 12.08 -3.63 -6.61
C GLU A 92 12.31 -3.33 -8.10
N TYR A 93 12.58 -4.37 -8.90
CA TYR A 93 12.73 -4.21 -10.35
C TYR A 93 11.45 -3.67 -11.00
N LEU A 94 10.28 -4.25 -10.72
CA LEU A 94 9.01 -3.79 -11.29
C LEU A 94 8.68 -2.36 -10.86
N GLY A 95 9.03 -1.97 -9.63
CA GLY A 95 8.86 -0.61 -9.11
C GLY A 95 9.75 0.43 -9.82
N SER A 96 10.86 0.01 -10.43
CA SER A 96 11.69 0.90 -11.25
C SER A 96 11.08 1.23 -12.61
N ILE A 97 10.03 0.51 -13.03
CA ILE A 97 9.36 0.69 -14.32
C ILE A 97 8.19 1.67 -14.13
N THR A 98 8.26 2.83 -14.78
CA THR A 98 7.25 3.90 -14.64
C THR A 98 6.01 3.72 -15.51
N GLU A 99 6.11 2.92 -16.57
CA GLU A 99 5.04 2.69 -17.54
C GLU A 99 4.34 1.33 -17.33
N PRO A 100 3.03 1.22 -17.61
CA PRO A 100 2.32 -0.05 -17.51
C PRO A 100 2.96 -1.13 -18.39
N LEU A 101 3.36 -2.25 -17.77
CA LEU A 101 4.01 -3.36 -18.45
C LEU A 101 3.07 -4.57 -18.55
N ARG A 102 2.81 -5.03 -19.78
CA ARG A 102 2.09 -6.29 -20.03
C ARG A 102 3.05 -7.33 -20.59
N LEU A 103 3.27 -8.40 -19.85
CA LEU A 103 4.16 -9.49 -20.23
C LEU A 103 3.35 -10.73 -20.63
N PRO A 104 3.61 -11.36 -21.79
CA PRO A 104 3.01 -12.65 -22.13
C PRO A 104 3.60 -13.80 -21.30
N ASN A 105 4.82 -13.64 -20.79
CA ASN A 105 5.49 -14.61 -19.92
C ASN A 105 6.37 -13.88 -18.90
N LEU A 106 5.88 -13.77 -17.66
CA LEU A 106 6.60 -13.13 -16.57
C LEU A 106 7.92 -13.85 -16.26
N LEU A 107 7.91 -15.18 -16.12
CA LEU A 107 9.12 -15.95 -15.78
C LEU A 107 10.21 -15.81 -16.84
N GLY A 108 9.83 -15.84 -18.12
CA GLY A 108 10.74 -15.59 -19.22
C GLY A 108 11.40 -14.22 -19.14
N HIS A 109 10.61 -13.18 -18.80
CA HIS A 109 11.12 -11.83 -18.60
C HIS A 109 12.06 -11.72 -17.41
N VAL A 110 11.68 -12.29 -16.26
CA VAL A 110 12.51 -12.34 -15.04
C VAL A 110 13.87 -12.97 -15.33
N LYS A 111 13.88 -14.11 -16.03
CA LYS A 111 15.10 -14.80 -16.43
C LYS A 111 15.98 -13.98 -17.37
N LEU A 112 15.37 -13.27 -18.34
CA LEU A 112 16.11 -12.39 -19.25
C LEU A 112 16.74 -11.20 -18.53
N GLN A 113 16.13 -10.72 -17.45
CA GLN A 113 16.66 -9.65 -16.60
C GLN A 113 17.70 -10.14 -15.58
N GLY A 114 18.01 -11.44 -15.56
CA GLY A 114 18.94 -12.02 -14.58
C GLY A 114 18.41 -12.01 -13.15
N LEU A 115 17.10 -11.84 -12.96
CA LEU A 115 16.44 -11.90 -11.66
C LEU A 115 16.22 -13.36 -11.24
N PRO A 116 16.27 -13.65 -9.93
CA PRO A 116 15.98 -14.99 -9.43
C PRO A 116 14.54 -15.39 -9.75
N GLU A 117 14.33 -16.67 -10.06
CA GLU A 117 12.99 -17.18 -10.35
C GLU A 117 12.14 -17.10 -9.08
N THR A 118 11.03 -16.36 -9.13
CA THR A 118 10.02 -16.45 -8.07
C THR A 118 9.37 -17.83 -8.13
N PRO A 119 8.96 -18.42 -7.00
CA PRO A 119 8.18 -19.65 -7.04
C PRO A 119 6.91 -19.42 -7.89
N THR A 120 6.48 -20.42 -8.63
CA THR A 120 5.28 -20.31 -9.46
C THR A 120 4.04 -20.31 -8.59
N ALA A 121 3.13 -19.34 -8.81
CA ALA A 121 1.82 -19.37 -8.20
C ALA A 121 1.09 -20.68 -8.57
N PRO A 122 0.33 -21.29 -7.64
CA PRO A 122 -0.45 -22.49 -7.92
C PRO A 122 -1.56 -22.27 -8.96
#